data_AF-A0A537AES9-F1
#
_entry.id   AF-A0A537AES9-F1
#
_cell.length_a   1.000
_cell.length_b   1.000
_cell.length_c   1.000
_cell.angle_alpha   90.00
_cell.angle_beta   90.00
_cell.angle_gamma   90.00
#
_symmetry.space_group_name_H-M   'P 1'
#
loop_
_entity.id
_entity.type
_entity.pdbx_description
1 polymer ?
#
loop_
_entity_poly.entity_id
_entity_poly.type
_entity_poly.pdbx_seq_one_letter_code
_entity_poly.pdbx_strand_id
1 'polypeptide(L)' 'MITFCRDAHATGRVGDKAFDAVSERFGLDGAVELLVLSGYYTMMAMVLNTAGLPLPQNAEPPLK' A
#
# COMPACT_ATOMS: atom_id res chain seq x y z
N MET A 1 -8.70 -0.65 8.90
CA MET A 1 -7.46 -0.99 8.17
C MET A 1 -7.72 -1.38 6.71
N ILE A 2 -8.54 -2.40 6.39
CA ILE A 2 -8.85 -2.74 4.98
C ILE A 2 -9.44 -1.54 4.20
N THR A 3 -10.45 -0.85 4.75
CA THR A 3 -11.04 0.36 4.13
C THR A 3 -10.02 1.49 3.94
N PHE A 4 -9.09 1.65 4.87
CA PHE A 4 -8.03 2.66 4.79
C PHE A 4 -7.15 2.43 3.56
N CYS A 5 -6.56 1.24 3.43
CA CYS A 5 -5.71 0.90 2.27
C CYS A 5 -6.53 0.93 0.98
N ARG A 6 -7.76 0.40 1.00
CA ARG A 6 -8.63 0.40 -0.19
C ARG A 6 -8.88 1.82 -0.71
N ASP A 7 -9.27 2.74 0.17
CA ASP A 7 -9.61 4.10 -0.22
C ASP A 7 -8.36 4.88 -0.66
N ALA A 8 -7.24 4.69 0.04
CA ALA A 8 -5.95 5.25 -0.35
C ALA A 8 -5.55 4.83 -1.77
N HIS A 9 -5.66 3.54 -2.11
CA HIS A 9 -5.27 3.06 -3.44
C HIS A 9 -6.29 3.41 -4.52
N ALA A 10 -7.59 3.40 -4.21
CA ALA A 10 -8.63 3.64 -5.20
C ALA A 10 -8.78 5.13 -5.56
N THR A 11 -8.54 6.03 -4.60
CA THR A 11 -8.88 7.45 -4.76
C THR A 11 -7.75 8.41 -4.41
N GLY A 12 -6.65 7.92 -3.82
CA GLY A 12 -5.58 8.77 -3.30
C GLY A 12 -5.94 9.50 -1.99
N ARG A 13 -7.14 9.27 -1.44
CA ARG A 13 -7.60 9.91 -0.21
C ARG A 13 -8.29 8.90 0.71
N VAL A 14 -7.87 8.87 1.96
CA VAL A 14 -8.56 8.10 3.00
C VAL A 14 -9.71 8.93 3.57
N GLY A 15 -10.88 8.31 3.74
CA GLY A 15 -12.01 8.96 4.41
C GLY A 15 -11.81 9.08 5.92
N ASP A 16 -12.31 10.17 6.50
CA ASP A 16 -12.08 10.56 7.91
C ASP A 16 -12.38 9.43 8.89
N LYS A 17 -13.53 8.75 8.76
CA LYS A 17 -13.90 7.60 9.60
C LYS A 17 -12.86 6.47 9.59
N ALA A 18 -12.24 6.21 8.43
CA ALA A 18 -11.23 5.17 8.30
C ALA A 18 -9.88 5.64 8.85
N PHE A 19 -9.55 6.92 8.68
CA PHE A 19 -8.36 7.55 9.25
C PHE A 19 -8.41 7.58 10.77
N ASP A 20 -9.54 7.98 11.35
CA ASP A 20 -9.78 8.02 12.79
C ASP A 20 -9.66 6.62 13.40
N ALA A 21 -10.29 5.62 12.80
CA ALA A 21 -10.23 4.24 13.29
C ALA A 21 -8.81 3.64 13.28
N VAL A 22 -7.95 4.07 12.35
CA VAL A 22 -6.54 3.65 12.31
C VAL A 22 -5.72 4.45 13.32
N SER A 23 -5.97 5.76 13.42
CA SER A 23 -5.30 6.65 14.37
C SER A 23 -5.61 6.30 15.82
N GLU A 24 -6.84 5.89 16.14
CA GLU A 24 -7.22 5.41 17.47
C GLU A 24 -6.44 4.15 17.87
N ARG A 25 -6.12 3.29 16.90
CA ARG A 25 -5.45 2.02 17.14
C ARG A 25 -3.92 2.13 17.18
N PHE A 26 -3.35 2.98 16.33
CA PHE A 26 -1.90 3.04 16.11
C PHE A 26 -1.27 4.42 16.34
N GLY A 27 -2.09 5.41 16.74
CA GLY A 27 -1.68 6.80 16.78
C GLY A 27 -1.63 7.44 15.39
N LEU A 28 -1.48 8.77 15.39
CA LEU A 28 -1.36 9.55 14.16
C LEU A 28 -0.14 9.11 13.34
N ASP A 29 1.01 8.95 13.99
CA ASP A 29 2.26 8.54 13.32
C ASP A 29 2.10 7.17 12.66
N GLY A 30 1.48 6.20 13.35
CA GLY A 30 1.20 4.89 12.78
C GLY A 30 0.23 4.92 11.59
N ALA A 31 -0.76 5.81 11.61
CA ALA A 31 -1.66 6.01 10.47
C ALA A 31 -0.92 6.61 9.25
N VAL A 32 -0.01 7.56 9.49
CA VAL A 32 0.82 8.17 8.45
C VAL A 32 1.82 7.17 7.88
N GLU A 33 2.52 6.41 8.73
CA GLU A 33 3.43 5.34 8.29
C GLU A 33 2.71 4.29 7.43
N LEU A 34 1.51 3.88 7.84
CA LEU A 34 0.69 2.95 7.05
C LEU A 34 0.38 3.52 5.66
N LEU A 35 0.01 4.80 5.56
CA LEU A 35 -0.27 5.46 4.29
C LEU A 35 0.98 5.52 3.40
N VAL A 36 2.13 5.87 3.98
CA VAL A 36 3.43 5.93 3.29
C VAL A 36 3.81 4.56 2.75
N LEU A 37 3.74 3.51 3.57
CA LEU A 37 4.07 2.15 3.15
C LEU A 37 3.14 1.66 2.03
N SER A 38 1.83 1.89 2.16
CA SER A 38 0.87 1.60 1.11
C SER A 38 1.27 2.28 -0.21
N GLY A 39 1.53 3.59 -0.20
CA GLY A 39 1.92 4.34 -1.40
C GLY A 39 3.24 3.86 -2.00
N TYR A 40 4.26 3.65 -1.16
CA TYR A 40 5.58 3.17 -1.58
C TYR A 40 5.49 1.84 -2.34
N TYR A 41 4.77 0.86 -1.79
CA TYR A 41 4.64 -0.44 -2.44
C TYR A 41 3.77 -0.39 -3.69
N THR A 42 2.75 0.46 -3.75
CA THR A 42 2.01 0.69 -5.00
C THR A 42 2.90 1.28 -6.08
N MET A 43 3.71 2.29 -5.75
CA MET A 43 4.67 2.87 -6.70
C MET A 43 5.66 1.82 -7.19
N MET A 44 6.23 1.02 -6.29
CA MET A 44 7.14 -0.05 -6.66
C MET A 44 6.47 -1.11 -7.54
N ALA A 45 5.24 -1.51 -7.22
CA ALA A 45 4.47 -2.42 -8.06
C ALA A 45 4.24 -1.86 -9.47
N MET A 46 3.92 -0.56 -9.60
CA MET A 46 3.80 0.09 -10.92
C MET A 46 5.12 0.03 -11.69
N VAL A 47 6.24 0.38 -11.04
CA VAL A 47 7.57 0.30 -11.67
C VAL A 47 7.88 -1.11 -12.13
N LEU A 48 7.70 -2.12 -11.27
CA LEU A 48 7.99 -3.52 -11.59
C LEU A 48 7.10 -4.06 -12.72
N ASN A 49 5.80 -3.78 -12.67
CA ASN A 49 4.84 -4.21 -13.68
C ASN A 49 5.12 -3.56 -15.04
N THR A 50 5.52 -2.29 -15.08
CA THR A 50 5.84 -1.58 -16.33
C THR A 50 7.20 -1.96 -16.87
N ALA A 51 8.22 -2.09 -16.01
CA ALA A 51 9.58 -2.36 -16.45
C ALA A 51 9.78 -3.80 -16.95
N GLY A 52 8.87 -4.73 -16.63
CA GLY A 52 8.96 -6.12 -17.06
C GLY A 52 10.25 -6.80 -16.61
N LEU A 53 10.80 -6.38 -15.46
CA LEU A 53 12.08 -6.86 -14.98
C LEU A 53 12.01 -8.38 -14.74
N PRO A 54 13.02 -9.14 -15.20
CA PRO A 54 13.07 -10.56 -14.93
C PRO A 54 13.14 -10.79 -13.42
N LEU A 55 12.53 -11.89 -12.96
CA LEU A 55 12.62 -12.28 -11.56
C LEU A 55 14.10 -12.48 -11.19
N PRO A 56 14.54 -11.95 -10.04
CA PRO A 56 15.90 -12.19 -9.57
C PRO A 56 16.19 -13.70 -9.53
N GLN A 57 17.34 -14.11 -10.05
CA GLN A 57 17.83 -15.49 -9.98
C GLN A 57 16.94 -16.56 -10.64
N ASN A 58 16.09 -16.20 -11.61
CA ASN A 58 15.09 -17.11 -12.19
C ASN A 58 14.14 -17.72 -11.14
N ALA A 59 13.85 -16.99 -10.07
CA ALA A 59 12.87 -17.43 -9.08
C ALA A 59 11.54 -17.78 -9.76
N GLU A 60 10.89 -18.85 -9.31
CA GLU A 60 9.54 -19.15 -9.79
C GLU A 60 8.59 -18.01 -9.41
N PRO A 61 7.64 -17.64 -10.28
CA PRO A 61 6.58 -16.70 -9.91
C PRO A 61 5.90 -17.17 -8.62
N PRO A 62 5.71 -16.28 -7.63
CA PRO A 62 5.19 -16.66 -6.30
C PRO A 62 3.74 -17.15 -6.33
N LEU A 63 3.03 -16.99 -7.47
CA LEU A 63 1.66 -17.38 -7.68
C LEU A 63 1.56 -18.14 -9.02
N LYS A 64 0.87 -19.28 -9.03
CA LYS A 64 0.52 -20.04 -10.25
C LYS A 64 -0.79 -19.53 -10.86
#